data_AF-A0A940FWJ0-F1
#
_entry.id   AF-A0A940FWJ0-F1
#
_cell.length_a   1.000
_cell.length_b   1.000
_cell.length_c   1.000
_cell.angle_alpha   90.00
_cell.angle_beta   90.00
_cell.angle_gamma   90.00
#
_symmetry.space_group_name_H-M   'P 1'
#
loop_
_entity.id
_entity.type
_entity.pdbx_description
1 polymer ?
#
loop_
_entity_poly.entity_id
_entity_poly.type
_entity_poly.pdbx_seq_one_letter_code
_entity_poly.pdbx_strand_id
1 'polypeptide(L)'
;NYPFIDLYYTLMDDKNDVTYDGIHLKDWSQRVAAEITMKSLGLDKKYTPELEPLKKAIVDKNKIWFNYWRPGNWAFLNGDRTEQAFSRHWKDGSKRIFPEEIKSFTPILEEAERKIEKLQEELADGKPLTVAKNDSIANNTIINDDHTIEEEMASFKLHKDYNIELYASEALGIVDPCTMRWDEKGRLWVLCIPTYPQPLPGRKANDKLIVLEDKNKDGKADVSTVFADNLDIPLGFELGNNGVYLGEQTRLLFLRDTTNDLKSDTTETLFSGFGTHDSHQTINSFTWSPGGELFFAQGLSIHSSVETPWGVKNAHRGALWRYRPRAHQLDNILDESTASDNPWGMTFGDWGEYFTKSNDTGIYFSTPALILSQHKALIPEIGATQIKSGIVTIPRSSHLPEDIRNDILVAGYYNNKVERLKLADYGAGYKATLIEPLLYSTGKNFRPVDIKTGPDGAIYILDWYNPVIGHYQASLRDPQRDKTHGRIWRITAKNRPLVKPVDFDNQSILSLLNTLSSDEYHVKYQARRIIAAKSVKEVLPAVDTWIKNLSPSDKKYEHNLMEALAVYET
;
A
#
# COMPACT_ATOMS: atom_id res chain seq x y z
N ASN A 1 36.80 -3.07 28.46
CA ASN A 1 36.45 -4.27 27.70
C ASN A 1 34.95 -4.35 27.53
N TYR A 2 34.46 -4.07 26.32
CA TYR A 2 33.09 -4.43 25.97
C TYR A 2 33.11 -5.92 25.58
N PRO A 3 32.20 -6.75 26.10
CA PRO A 3 32.10 -8.14 25.67
C PRO A 3 31.72 -8.18 24.18
N PHE A 4 32.47 -8.95 23.39
CA PHE A 4 32.10 -9.28 22.02
C PHE A 4 31.31 -10.58 22.04
N ILE A 5 30.12 -10.57 21.44
CA ILE A 5 29.24 -11.74 21.36
C ILE A 5 29.07 -12.07 19.88
N ASP A 6 29.62 -13.21 19.49
CA ASP A 6 29.57 -13.70 18.12
C ASP A 6 28.22 -14.39 17.87
N LEU A 7 27.24 -13.64 17.39
CA LEU A 7 25.95 -14.21 16.98
C LEU A 7 26.02 -14.85 15.60
N TYR A 8 26.96 -14.43 14.74
CA TYR A 8 27.01 -14.89 13.35
C TYR A 8 27.40 -16.36 13.27
N TYR A 9 28.58 -16.73 13.77
CA TYR A 9 29.04 -18.11 13.68
C TYR A 9 28.26 -19.04 14.61
N THR A 10 27.80 -18.54 15.76
CA THR A 10 27.01 -19.33 16.72
C THR A 10 25.65 -19.73 16.14
N LEU A 11 25.01 -18.85 15.37
CA LEU A 11 23.72 -19.13 14.74
C LEU A 11 23.87 -19.86 13.39
N MET A 12 25.02 -19.75 12.74
CA MET A 12 25.31 -20.42 11.47
C MET A 12 25.45 -21.95 11.62
N ASP A 13 26.02 -22.42 12.73
CA ASP A 13 26.18 -23.85 13.03
C ASP A 13 24.87 -24.52 13.48
N ASP A 14 23.88 -23.74 13.89
CA ASP A 14 22.58 -24.25 14.26
C ASP A 14 21.86 -24.66 12.97
N LYS A 15 21.65 -25.97 12.75
CA LYS A 15 20.89 -26.52 11.60
C LYS A 15 19.41 -26.08 11.55
N ASN A 16 19.04 -25.15 12.41
CA ASN A 16 17.73 -24.60 12.57
C ASN A 16 17.67 -23.31 11.75
N ASP A 17 16.69 -23.22 10.86
CA ASP A 17 16.43 -22.09 9.97
C ASP A 17 16.03 -20.83 10.77
N VAL A 18 17.02 -20.15 11.38
CA VAL A 18 16.87 -19.06 12.38
C VAL A 18 16.77 -17.66 11.79
N THR A 19 17.05 -17.49 10.50
CA THR A 19 16.92 -16.21 9.80
C THR A 19 15.93 -16.33 8.64
N TYR A 20 15.27 -15.24 8.27
CA TYR A 20 14.42 -15.21 7.07
C TYR A 20 15.25 -15.25 5.79
N ASP A 21 16.43 -14.62 5.81
CA ASP A 21 17.17 -14.25 4.60
C ASP A 21 18.70 -14.25 4.79
N GLY A 22 19.19 -14.91 5.84
CA GLY A 22 20.62 -14.99 6.17
C GLY A 22 21.13 -13.88 7.08
N ILE A 23 20.39 -12.79 7.31
CA ILE A 23 20.80 -11.70 8.21
C ILE A 23 19.71 -11.31 9.22
N HIS A 24 18.43 -11.35 8.85
CA HIS A 24 17.33 -10.97 9.73
C HIS A 24 16.81 -12.18 10.50
N LEU A 25 16.84 -12.11 11.83
CA LEU A 25 16.33 -13.17 12.71
C LEU A 25 14.81 -13.31 12.61
N LYS A 26 14.32 -14.56 12.67
CA LYS A 26 12.90 -14.83 12.87
C LYS A 26 12.46 -14.41 14.27
N ASP A 27 11.17 -14.14 14.43
CA ASP A 27 10.60 -13.69 15.71
C ASP A 27 10.93 -14.65 16.87
N TRP A 28 10.81 -15.96 16.61
CA TRP A 28 11.16 -16.98 17.61
C TRP A 28 12.68 -17.09 17.83
N SER A 29 13.50 -16.74 16.83
CA SER A 29 14.96 -16.82 16.88
C SER A 29 15.61 -15.63 17.61
N GLN A 30 14.89 -14.51 17.78
CA GLN A 30 15.30 -13.44 18.70
C GLN A 30 15.53 -13.97 20.12
N ARG A 31 14.73 -14.95 20.55
CA ARG A 31 14.92 -15.65 21.82
C ARG A 31 16.25 -16.42 21.84
N VAL A 32 16.58 -17.13 20.77
CA VAL A 32 17.83 -17.91 20.67
C VAL A 32 19.03 -16.97 20.75
N ALA A 33 19.01 -15.87 20.00
CA ALA A 33 20.04 -14.83 20.07
C ALA A 33 20.17 -14.24 21.47
N ALA A 34 19.04 -13.97 22.16
CA ALA A 34 19.05 -13.50 23.54
C ALA A 34 19.64 -14.53 24.53
N GLU A 35 19.29 -15.81 24.41
CA GLU A 35 19.84 -16.87 25.28
C GLU A 35 21.35 -17.08 25.06
N ILE A 36 21.82 -17.04 23.81
CA ILE A 36 23.25 -17.05 23.48
C ILE A 36 23.95 -15.82 24.10
N THR A 37 23.35 -14.65 23.93
CA THR A 37 23.87 -13.39 24.49
C THR A 37 24.02 -13.49 26.00
N MET A 38 22.97 -13.94 26.70
CA MET A 38 22.98 -14.09 28.15
C MET A 38 24.06 -15.09 28.60
N LYS A 39 24.13 -16.26 27.96
CA LYS A 39 25.15 -17.28 28.25
C LYS A 39 26.57 -16.73 28.06
N SER A 40 26.82 -16.01 26.98
CA SER A 40 28.13 -15.39 26.68
C SER A 40 28.52 -14.31 27.69
N LEU A 41 27.54 -13.65 28.31
CA LEU A 41 27.74 -12.71 29.42
C LEU A 41 27.88 -13.38 30.79
N GLY A 42 27.89 -14.72 30.86
CA GLY A 42 27.93 -15.48 32.11
C GLY A 42 26.60 -15.51 32.87
N LEU A 43 25.51 -15.12 32.21
CA LEU A 43 24.15 -15.15 32.74
C LEU A 43 23.44 -16.40 32.22
N ASP A 44 23.37 -17.47 33.02
CA ASP A 44 22.71 -18.73 32.63
C ASP A 44 21.18 -18.65 32.81
N LYS A 45 20.55 -17.70 32.11
CA LYS A 45 19.10 -17.47 32.13
C LYS A 45 18.49 -17.89 30.81
N LYS A 46 17.41 -18.67 30.89
CA LYS A 46 16.58 -19.06 29.76
C LYS A 46 15.24 -18.37 29.85
N TYR A 47 14.61 -18.18 28.70
CA TYR A 47 13.24 -17.69 28.68
C TYR A 47 12.29 -18.74 29.28
N THR A 48 11.29 -18.27 30.03
CA THR A 48 10.14 -19.03 30.48
C THR A 48 8.85 -18.32 30.06
N PRO A 49 7.76 -19.06 29.77
CA PRO A 49 6.47 -18.45 29.40
C PRO A 49 5.91 -17.44 30.43
N GLU A 50 6.32 -17.57 31.70
CA GLU A 50 5.97 -16.65 32.78
C GLU A 50 6.45 -15.21 32.51
N LEU A 51 7.48 -15.01 31.68
CA LEU A 51 8.02 -13.69 31.33
C LEU A 51 7.19 -12.94 30.29
N GLU A 52 6.22 -13.57 29.63
CA GLU A 52 5.49 -12.92 28.53
C GLU A 52 4.73 -11.65 28.90
N PRO A 53 4.07 -11.56 30.07
CA PRO A 53 3.45 -10.30 30.48
C PRO A 53 4.46 -9.16 30.60
N LEU A 54 5.65 -9.43 31.15
CA LEU A 54 6.74 -8.46 31.27
C LEU A 54 7.32 -8.08 29.90
N LYS A 55 7.64 -9.07 29.05
CA LYS A 55 8.09 -8.84 27.67
C LYS A 55 7.09 -7.99 26.90
N LYS A 56 5.80 -8.30 27.00
CA LYS A 56 4.74 -7.51 26.37
C LYS A 56 4.71 -6.07 26.88
N ALA A 57 4.81 -5.84 28.19
CA ALA A 57 4.87 -4.49 28.74
C ALA A 57 6.08 -3.70 28.24
N ILE A 58 7.26 -4.33 28.15
CA ILE A 58 8.48 -3.74 27.58
C ILE A 58 8.29 -3.39 26.11
N VAL A 59 7.72 -4.30 25.31
CA VAL A 59 7.44 -4.05 23.89
C VAL A 59 6.44 -2.90 23.71
N ASP A 60 5.37 -2.88 24.52
CA ASP A 60 4.37 -1.81 24.48
C ASP A 60 4.99 -0.45 24.87
N LYS A 61 5.84 -0.39 25.90
CA LYS A 61 6.61 0.81 26.26
C LYS A 61 7.55 1.24 25.13
N ASN A 62 8.28 0.29 24.52
CA ASN A 62 9.23 0.60 23.45
C ASN A 62 8.53 1.19 22.22
N LYS A 63 7.28 0.80 21.93
CA LYS A 63 6.46 1.45 20.90
C LYS A 63 6.14 2.91 21.24
N ILE A 64 5.76 3.19 22.50
CA ILE A 64 5.52 4.56 22.98
C ILE A 64 6.81 5.38 22.88
N TRP A 65 7.95 4.81 23.32
CA TRP A 65 9.25 5.45 23.24
C TRP A 65 9.66 5.75 21.80
N PHE A 66 9.46 4.81 20.88
CA PHE A 66 9.73 5.01 19.47
C PHE A 66 8.92 6.18 18.91
N ASN A 67 7.62 6.24 19.22
CA ASN A 67 6.75 7.33 18.80
C ASN A 67 7.07 8.69 19.47
N TYR A 68 7.78 8.69 20.59
CA TYR A 68 8.28 9.89 21.24
C TYR A 68 9.62 10.35 20.67
N TRP A 69 10.58 9.44 20.52
CA TRP A 69 11.95 9.72 20.07
C TRP A 69 12.06 9.94 18.56
N ARG A 70 11.28 9.18 17.80
CA ARG A 70 11.19 9.25 16.33
C ARG A 70 9.72 9.36 15.91
N PRO A 71 9.03 10.46 16.24
CA PRO A 71 7.63 10.62 15.92
C PRO A 71 7.42 10.67 14.40
N GLY A 72 6.26 10.19 13.96
CA GLY A 72 5.75 10.51 12.64
C GLY A 72 5.61 12.03 12.45
N ASN A 73 5.61 12.48 11.20
CA ASN A 73 5.45 13.90 10.87
C ASN A 73 6.55 14.81 11.45
N TRP A 74 7.78 14.29 11.61
CA TRP A 74 8.92 15.07 12.09
C TRP A 74 9.15 16.37 11.32
N ALA A 75 8.86 16.40 10.01
CA ALA A 75 8.95 17.60 9.17
C ALA A 75 8.13 18.77 9.73
N PHE A 76 6.98 18.48 10.35
CA PHE A 76 6.08 19.47 10.94
C PHE A 76 6.39 19.76 12.41
N LEU A 77 7.05 18.84 13.13
CA LEU A 77 7.47 19.04 14.52
C LEU A 77 8.74 19.90 14.61
N ASN A 78 9.83 19.48 13.98
CA ASN A 78 11.15 20.13 14.09
C ASN A 78 11.89 20.24 12.74
N GLY A 79 11.28 19.83 11.63
CA GLY A 79 11.88 19.88 10.30
C GLY A 79 11.62 21.20 9.56
N ASP A 80 11.51 21.10 8.24
CA ASP A 80 11.41 22.22 7.30
C ASP A 80 9.96 22.70 7.04
N ARG A 81 8.96 22.07 7.68
CA ARG A 81 7.53 22.37 7.49
C ARG A 81 6.84 22.86 8.75
N THR A 82 7.61 23.38 9.71
CA THR A 82 7.05 23.84 10.98
C THR A 82 6.03 24.95 10.81
N GLU A 83 6.11 25.77 9.75
CA GLU A 83 5.23 26.93 9.51
C GLU A 83 3.93 26.60 8.76
N GLN A 84 3.75 25.37 8.30
CA GLN A 84 2.57 24.98 7.53
C GLN A 84 1.30 24.96 8.41
N ALA A 85 0.13 25.19 7.80
CA ALA A 85 -1.16 25.15 8.47
C ALA A 85 -1.37 23.85 9.28
N PHE A 86 -0.89 22.73 8.75
CA PHE A 86 -0.89 21.43 9.42
C PHE A 86 -0.27 21.43 10.82
N SER A 87 0.78 22.22 11.03
CA SER A 87 1.51 22.36 12.30
C SER A 87 0.83 23.33 13.27
N ARG A 88 -0.25 24.01 12.84
CA ARG A 88 -0.96 25.02 13.61
C ARG A 88 -2.25 24.53 14.22
N HIS A 89 -2.67 25.15 15.32
CA HIS A 89 -3.96 24.87 15.94
C HIS A 89 -5.09 25.47 15.09
N TRP A 90 -6.17 24.70 14.88
CA TRP A 90 -7.24 25.07 13.95
C TRP A 90 -8.00 26.37 14.31
N LYS A 91 -8.11 26.73 15.60
CA LYS A 91 -8.69 28.02 16.05
C LYS A 91 -7.68 29.17 16.11
N ASP A 92 -6.41 28.87 16.26
CA ASP A 92 -5.39 29.85 16.64
C ASP A 92 -4.08 29.50 15.92
N GLY A 93 -3.94 30.07 14.73
CA GLY A 93 -2.80 29.82 13.84
C GLY A 93 -1.44 30.24 14.40
N SER A 94 -1.39 30.94 15.54
CA SER A 94 -0.14 31.26 16.23
C SER A 94 0.39 30.10 17.08
N LYS A 95 -0.48 29.15 17.45
CA LYS A 95 -0.12 28.01 18.32
C LYS A 95 0.31 26.81 17.51
N ARG A 96 1.41 26.17 17.94
CA ARG A 96 1.91 24.92 17.37
C ARG A 96 1.36 23.71 18.11
N ILE A 97 0.85 22.74 17.38
CA ILE A 97 0.24 21.52 17.97
C ILE A 97 1.27 20.45 18.31
N PHE A 98 2.24 20.21 17.42
CA PHE A 98 3.17 19.10 17.54
C PHE A 98 4.05 19.19 18.80
N PRO A 99 4.64 20.35 19.15
CA PRO A 99 5.42 20.47 20.38
C PRO A 99 4.59 20.23 21.65
N GLU A 100 3.30 20.58 21.64
CA GLU A 100 2.42 20.35 22.79
C GLU A 100 2.00 18.88 22.90
N GLU A 101 1.68 18.22 21.78
CA GLU A 101 1.33 16.80 21.77
C GLU A 101 2.52 15.92 22.22
N ILE A 102 3.75 16.27 21.86
CA ILE A 102 4.96 15.53 22.29
C ILE A 102 5.14 15.55 23.81
N LYS A 103 4.79 16.65 24.49
CA LYS A 103 4.85 16.72 25.96
C LYS A 103 3.92 15.70 26.64
N SER A 104 2.87 15.26 25.96
CA SER A 104 1.92 14.28 26.51
C SER A 104 2.50 12.86 26.56
N PHE A 105 3.59 12.57 25.85
CA PHE A 105 4.21 11.25 25.89
C PHE A 105 4.98 10.98 27.20
N THR A 106 5.57 12.00 27.83
CA THR A 106 6.35 11.83 29.07
C THR A 106 5.55 11.14 30.19
N PRO A 107 4.36 11.62 30.61
CA PRO A 107 3.60 10.95 31.66
C PRO A 107 3.13 9.54 31.24
N ILE A 108 2.92 9.29 29.94
CA ILE A 108 2.53 7.97 29.41
C ILE A 108 3.70 7.00 29.50
N LEU A 109 4.93 7.45 29.22
CA LEU A 109 6.15 6.67 29.38
C LEU A 109 6.41 6.34 30.84
N GLU A 110 6.27 7.31 31.75
CA GLU A 110 6.42 7.10 33.18
C GLU A 110 5.44 6.07 33.73
N GLU A 111 4.19 6.07 33.25
CA GLU A 111 3.20 5.05 33.60
C GLU A 111 3.61 3.67 33.07
N ALA A 112 4.09 3.60 31.83
CA ALA A 112 4.54 2.35 31.24
C ALA A 112 5.79 1.76 31.94
N GLU A 113 6.72 2.60 32.40
CA GLU A 113 7.85 2.18 33.24
C GLU A 113 7.38 1.69 34.61
N ARG A 114 6.49 2.43 35.30
CA ARG A 114 5.91 1.99 36.58
C ARG A 114 5.20 0.64 36.47
N LYS A 115 4.54 0.37 35.34
CA LYS A 115 3.95 -0.94 35.06
C LYS A 115 5.01 -2.04 34.93
N ILE A 116 6.13 -1.76 34.28
CA ILE A 116 7.25 -2.71 34.15
C ILE A 116 7.88 -2.97 35.52
N GLU A 117 8.14 -1.93 36.32
CA GLU A 117 8.68 -2.04 37.69
C GLU A 117 7.79 -2.95 38.54
N LYS A 118 6.47 -2.72 38.53
CA LYS A 118 5.51 -3.56 39.26
C LYS A 118 5.58 -5.04 38.82
N LEU A 119 5.66 -5.30 37.51
CA LEU A 119 5.79 -6.67 37.00
C LEU A 119 7.13 -7.32 37.40
N GLN A 120 8.21 -6.52 37.50
CA GLN A 120 9.50 -7.00 37.99
C GLN A 120 9.45 -7.34 39.49
N GLU A 121 8.77 -6.53 40.30
CA GLU A 121 8.53 -6.81 41.72
C GLU A 121 7.71 -8.09 41.91
N GLU A 122 6.62 -8.24 41.16
CA GLU A 122 5.81 -9.48 41.17
C GLU A 122 6.66 -10.71 40.81
N LEU A 123 7.50 -10.61 39.78
CA LEU A 123 8.42 -11.69 39.39
C LEU A 123 9.42 -12.02 40.50
N ALA A 124 10.01 -11.00 41.13
CA ALA A 124 10.99 -11.17 42.20
C ALA A 124 10.39 -11.81 43.46
N ASP A 125 9.13 -11.49 43.75
CA ASP A 125 8.35 -12.07 44.84
C ASP A 125 7.82 -13.49 44.54
N GLY A 126 8.06 -14.02 43.34
CA GLY A 126 7.51 -15.30 42.89
C GLY A 126 5.98 -15.28 42.70
N LYS A 127 5.39 -14.10 42.50
CA LYS A 127 3.96 -13.92 42.25
C LYS A 127 3.66 -14.12 40.76
N PRO A 128 2.47 -14.65 40.41
CA PRO A 128 2.01 -14.64 39.02
C PRO A 128 1.94 -13.21 38.48
N LEU A 129 2.54 -12.99 37.31
CA LEU A 129 2.54 -11.67 36.68
C LEU A 129 1.13 -11.23 36.29
N THR A 130 0.77 -10.00 36.65
CA THR A 130 -0.53 -9.45 36.26
C THR A 130 -0.61 -9.23 34.76
N VAL A 131 -1.55 -9.91 34.12
CA VAL A 131 -1.94 -9.65 32.73
C VAL A 131 -2.93 -8.49 32.73
N ALA A 132 -2.50 -7.32 32.26
CA ALA A 132 -3.42 -6.22 32.04
C ALA A 132 -4.49 -6.66 31.02
N LYS A 133 -5.76 -6.43 31.34
CA LYS A 133 -6.83 -6.53 30.33
C LYS A 133 -6.50 -5.54 29.21
N ASN A 134 -6.70 -5.95 27.96
CA ASN A 134 -6.60 -5.04 26.84
C ASN A 134 -7.64 -3.93 27.06
N ASP A 135 -7.19 -2.74 27.46
CA ASP A 135 -8.05 -1.56 27.42
C ASP A 135 -8.33 -1.29 25.95
N SER A 136 -9.53 -1.72 25.52
CA SER A 136 -10.13 -1.25 24.29
C SER A 136 -10.35 0.25 24.47
N ILE A 137 -9.47 1.05 23.89
CA ILE A 137 -9.67 2.48 23.89
C ILE A 137 -10.83 2.78 22.93
N ALA A 138 -11.84 3.45 23.47
CA ALA A 138 -13.03 3.86 22.75
C ALA A 138 -12.69 4.62 21.46
N ASN A 139 -13.34 4.21 20.38
CA ASN A 139 -13.39 4.95 19.12
C ASN A 139 -14.06 6.30 19.37
N ASN A 140 -13.44 7.38 18.89
CA ASN A 140 -13.99 8.72 19.03
C ASN A 140 -15.22 8.91 18.14
N THR A 141 -16.03 9.85 18.62
CA THR A 141 -17.34 10.33 18.21
C THR A 141 -17.46 10.63 16.71
N ILE A 142 -18.52 10.07 16.13
CA ILE A 142 -19.07 10.41 14.81
C ILE A 142 -19.51 11.88 14.85
N ILE A 143 -18.90 12.74 14.03
CA ILE A 143 -19.52 14.02 13.68
C ILE A 143 -20.36 13.73 12.44
N ASN A 144 -21.67 13.74 12.62
CA ASN A 144 -22.61 13.68 11.50
C ASN A 144 -22.40 14.91 10.62
N ASP A 145 -22.15 14.67 9.35
CA ASP A 145 -22.46 15.62 8.29
C ASP A 145 -23.61 15.01 7.46
N ASP A 146 -24.59 15.84 7.11
CA ASP A 146 -25.91 15.47 6.60
C ASP A 146 -25.91 15.10 5.10
N HIS A 147 -24.77 14.75 4.51
CA HIS A 147 -24.64 14.57 3.06
C HIS A 147 -24.85 13.12 2.61
N THR A 148 -26.05 12.86 2.09
CA THR A 148 -26.45 11.51 1.67
C THR A 148 -25.72 11.06 0.40
N ILE A 149 -25.77 9.76 0.13
CA ILE A 149 -25.21 9.16 -1.09
C ILE A 149 -25.89 9.73 -2.34
N GLU A 150 -27.19 10.00 -2.26
CA GLU A 150 -28.00 10.58 -3.35
C GLU A 150 -27.56 12.00 -3.69
N GLU A 151 -27.26 12.82 -2.68
CA GLU A 151 -26.77 14.19 -2.89
C GLU A 151 -25.41 14.21 -3.59
N GLU A 152 -24.48 13.34 -3.17
CA GLU A 152 -23.20 13.24 -3.87
C GLU A 152 -23.37 12.72 -5.29
N MET A 153 -24.15 11.68 -5.50
CA MET A 153 -24.39 11.14 -6.84
C MET A 153 -25.03 12.19 -7.77
N ALA A 154 -25.91 13.06 -7.24
CA ALA A 154 -26.49 14.18 -7.98
C ALA A 154 -25.48 15.28 -8.36
N SER A 155 -24.39 15.41 -7.58
CA SER A 155 -23.30 16.35 -7.87
C SER A 155 -22.44 15.94 -9.07
N PHE A 156 -22.51 14.67 -9.48
CA PHE A 156 -21.70 14.13 -10.56
C PHE A 156 -22.17 14.57 -11.94
N LYS A 157 -21.19 14.95 -12.76
CA LYS A 157 -21.31 15.11 -14.20
C LYS A 157 -20.40 14.09 -14.87
N LEU A 158 -21.04 13.01 -15.30
CA LEU A 158 -20.41 11.87 -15.95
C LEU A 158 -20.49 12.03 -17.47
N HIS A 159 -19.48 11.54 -18.18
CA HIS A 159 -19.52 11.45 -19.63
C HIS A 159 -20.75 10.65 -20.09
N LYS A 160 -21.44 11.14 -21.14
CA LYS A 160 -22.79 10.69 -21.55
C LYS A 160 -22.92 9.19 -21.84
N ASP A 161 -21.84 8.54 -22.23
CA ASP A 161 -21.81 7.13 -22.64
C ASP A 161 -21.73 6.14 -21.47
N TYR A 162 -21.73 6.65 -20.23
CA TYR A 162 -21.57 5.84 -19.03
C TYR A 162 -22.73 6.01 -18.05
N ASN A 163 -22.89 5.02 -17.17
CA ASN A 163 -23.69 5.08 -15.95
C ASN A 163 -22.74 5.08 -14.74
N ILE A 164 -23.19 5.65 -13.62
CA ILE A 164 -22.49 5.58 -12.34
C ILE A 164 -23.44 5.08 -11.26
N GLU A 165 -22.95 4.19 -10.41
CA GLU A 165 -23.70 3.53 -9.35
C GLU A 165 -22.82 3.45 -8.10
N LEU A 166 -23.43 3.47 -6.91
CA LEU A 166 -22.72 3.14 -5.69
C LEU A 166 -22.44 1.63 -5.67
N TYR A 167 -21.17 1.24 -5.51
CA TYR A 167 -20.77 -0.13 -5.23
C TYR A 167 -20.80 -0.45 -3.73
N ALA A 168 -20.23 0.44 -2.91
CA ALA A 168 -20.14 0.28 -1.47
C ALA A 168 -19.91 1.63 -0.76
N SER A 169 -20.29 1.73 0.51
CA SER A 169 -20.09 2.92 1.35
C SER A 169 -19.60 2.57 2.76
N GLU A 170 -19.53 3.56 3.63
CA GLU A 170 -19.21 3.42 5.06
C GLU A 170 -20.10 2.41 5.81
N ALA A 171 -21.30 2.11 5.29
CA ALA A 171 -22.17 1.06 5.83
C ALA A 171 -21.50 -0.34 5.83
N LEU A 172 -20.50 -0.54 4.96
CA LEU A 172 -19.67 -1.74 4.88
C LEU A 172 -18.28 -1.55 5.51
N GLY A 173 -18.09 -0.51 6.32
CA GLY A 173 -16.84 -0.23 7.03
C GLY A 173 -15.79 0.52 6.22
N ILE A 174 -16.16 1.08 5.07
CA ILE A 174 -15.26 1.90 4.23
C ILE A 174 -15.16 3.30 4.82
N VAL A 175 -14.16 3.51 5.67
CA VAL A 175 -13.91 4.80 6.32
C VAL A 175 -12.51 5.28 6.01
N ASP A 176 -12.38 6.52 5.53
CA ASP A 176 -11.13 7.10 5.07
C ASP A 176 -10.33 6.13 4.15
N PRO A 177 -10.90 5.63 3.04
CA PRO A 177 -10.23 4.65 2.21
C PRO A 177 -9.03 5.26 1.46
N CYS A 178 -7.97 4.48 1.27
CA CYS A 178 -6.73 4.93 0.63
C CYS A 178 -6.41 4.20 -0.68
N THR A 179 -6.56 2.88 -0.73
CA THR A 179 -6.28 2.10 -1.94
C THR A 179 -7.12 0.82 -2.02
N MET A 180 -7.31 0.27 -3.22
CA MET A 180 -8.09 -0.95 -3.44
C MET A 180 -7.48 -1.92 -4.47
N ARG A 181 -7.66 -3.22 -4.30
CA ARG A 181 -7.19 -4.27 -5.22
C ARG A 181 -8.22 -5.38 -5.41
N TRP A 182 -8.36 -5.86 -6.63
CA TRP A 182 -9.17 -7.05 -6.91
C TRP A 182 -8.32 -8.31 -6.78
N ASP A 183 -8.83 -9.32 -6.10
CA ASP A 183 -8.23 -10.65 -6.12
C ASP A 183 -8.75 -11.50 -7.28
N GLU A 184 -8.16 -12.69 -7.42
CA GLU A 184 -8.51 -13.66 -8.46
C GLU A 184 -9.92 -14.26 -8.30
N LYS A 185 -10.55 -14.09 -7.13
CA LYS A 185 -11.93 -14.53 -6.87
C LYS A 185 -12.96 -13.43 -7.15
N GLY A 186 -12.50 -12.26 -7.61
CA GLY A 186 -13.36 -11.11 -7.88
C GLY A 186 -13.83 -10.41 -6.61
N ARG A 187 -13.12 -10.54 -5.48
CA ARG A 187 -13.39 -9.78 -4.26
C ARG A 187 -12.57 -8.48 -4.26
N LEU A 188 -13.14 -7.40 -3.74
CA LEU A 188 -12.46 -6.10 -3.68
C LEU A 188 -11.87 -5.87 -2.30
N TRP A 189 -10.55 -5.81 -2.23
CA TRP A 189 -9.80 -5.50 -1.02
C TRP A 189 -9.64 -3.99 -0.91
N VAL A 190 -9.88 -3.42 0.27
CA VAL A 190 -9.87 -1.97 0.50
C VAL A 190 -9.13 -1.65 1.78
N LEU A 191 -8.18 -0.72 1.68
CA LEU A 191 -7.42 -0.21 2.82
C LEU A 191 -8.12 1.02 3.40
N CYS A 192 -8.53 0.95 4.67
CA CYS A 192 -9.26 1.99 5.39
C CYS A 192 -8.38 2.55 6.52
N ILE A 193 -8.15 3.87 6.51
CA ILE A 193 -7.15 4.53 7.37
C ILE A 193 -7.71 5.68 8.22
N PRO A 194 -8.73 5.46 9.06
CA PRO A 194 -9.30 6.51 9.91
C PRO A 194 -8.30 7.15 10.87
N THR A 195 -7.18 6.49 11.17
CA THR A 195 -6.10 7.05 12.01
C THR A 195 -5.35 8.18 11.30
N TYR A 196 -5.37 8.20 9.96
CA TYR A 196 -4.72 9.23 9.17
C TYR A 196 -5.26 10.62 9.53
N PRO A 197 -4.38 11.64 9.68
CA PRO A 197 -2.95 11.62 9.37
C PRO A 197 -1.98 11.27 10.51
N GLN A 198 -2.48 11.13 11.74
CA GLN A 198 -1.66 10.75 12.90
C GLN A 198 -2.54 10.37 14.11
N PRO A 199 -2.22 9.28 14.84
CA PRO A 199 -2.88 9.00 16.12
C PRO A 199 -2.65 10.13 17.13
N LEU A 200 -3.54 10.25 18.11
CA LEU A 200 -3.25 11.08 19.29
C LEU A 200 -2.16 10.41 20.15
N PRO A 201 -1.35 11.18 20.90
CA PRO A 201 -0.38 10.63 21.84
C PRO A 201 -0.98 9.53 22.73
N GLY A 202 -0.31 8.37 22.78
CA GLY A 202 -0.75 7.20 23.54
C GLY A 202 -1.96 6.44 23.00
N ARG A 203 -2.59 6.90 21.90
CA ARG A 203 -3.63 6.15 21.21
C ARG A 203 -3.01 5.18 20.22
N LYS A 204 -3.58 3.98 20.13
CA LYS A 204 -3.21 3.00 19.11
C LYS A 204 -3.97 3.31 17.83
N ALA A 205 -3.30 3.13 16.69
CA ALA A 205 -3.95 3.07 15.40
C ALA A 205 -4.85 1.82 15.33
N ASN A 206 -5.90 1.89 14.52
CA ASN A 206 -6.80 0.76 14.26
C ASN A 206 -7.28 0.77 12.81
N ASP A 207 -6.33 1.01 11.91
CA ASP A 207 -6.58 0.97 10.48
C ASP A 207 -6.76 -0.48 10.03
N LYS A 208 -7.49 -0.68 8.94
CA LYS A 208 -7.96 -2.00 8.53
C LYS A 208 -7.78 -2.24 7.05
N LEU A 209 -7.48 -3.49 6.72
CA LEU A 209 -7.66 -4.04 5.38
C LEU A 209 -8.92 -4.88 5.38
N ILE A 210 -9.92 -4.47 4.60
CA ILE A 210 -11.21 -5.17 4.48
C ILE A 210 -11.36 -5.80 3.10
N VAL A 211 -12.22 -6.81 3.00
CA VAL A 211 -12.55 -7.52 1.77
C VAL A 211 -14.05 -7.43 1.55
N LEU A 212 -14.43 -6.87 0.40
CA LEU A 212 -15.81 -6.68 -0.04
C LEU A 212 -16.18 -7.75 -1.05
N GLU A 213 -17.39 -8.29 -0.92
CA GLU A 213 -17.92 -9.31 -1.81
C GLU A 213 -19.32 -8.93 -2.31
N ASP A 214 -19.50 -8.96 -3.63
CA ASP A 214 -20.81 -8.96 -4.30
C ASP A 214 -21.25 -10.43 -4.46
N LYS A 215 -22.05 -10.92 -3.50
CA LYS A 215 -22.48 -12.32 -3.43
C LYS A 215 -23.61 -12.59 -4.40
N ASN A 216 -24.47 -11.60 -4.63
CA ASN A 216 -25.67 -11.74 -5.46
C ASN A 216 -25.41 -11.39 -6.96
N LYS A 217 -24.24 -10.81 -7.26
CA LYS A 217 -23.76 -10.38 -8.59
C LYS A 217 -24.60 -9.27 -9.22
N ASP A 218 -25.19 -8.39 -8.41
CA ASP A 218 -25.98 -7.24 -8.86
C ASP A 218 -25.11 -6.00 -9.15
N GLY A 219 -23.81 -6.08 -8.88
CA GLY A 219 -22.89 -4.97 -9.06
C GLY A 219 -22.72 -4.09 -7.82
N LYS A 220 -23.10 -4.57 -6.64
CA LYS A 220 -22.89 -3.93 -5.34
C LYS A 220 -22.28 -4.91 -4.35
N ALA A 221 -21.47 -4.41 -3.42
CA ALA A 221 -20.99 -5.25 -2.34
C ALA A 221 -22.13 -5.55 -1.35
N ASP A 222 -22.23 -6.82 -0.93
CA ASP A 222 -23.18 -7.29 0.08
C ASP A 222 -22.51 -7.50 1.44
N VAL A 223 -21.25 -7.93 1.43
CA VAL A 223 -20.52 -8.40 2.62
C VAL A 223 -19.18 -7.68 2.74
N SER A 224 -18.80 -7.37 3.97
CA SER A 224 -17.48 -6.85 4.35
C SER A 224 -16.84 -7.73 5.42
N THR A 225 -15.62 -8.18 5.17
CA THR A 225 -14.82 -8.98 6.10
C THR A 225 -13.53 -8.22 6.44
N VAL A 226 -13.19 -8.10 7.72
CA VAL A 226 -11.89 -7.55 8.13
C VAL A 226 -10.83 -8.63 7.98
N PHE A 227 -9.91 -8.45 7.04
CA PHE A 227 -8.77 -9.35 6.83
C PHE A 227 -7.65 -9.06 7.83
N ALA A 228 -7.30 -7.78 8.02
CA ALA A 228 -6.32 -7.34 9.00
C ALA A 228 -6.79 -6.05 9.69
N ASP A 229 -6.48 -5.92 10.97
CA ASP A 229 -6.76 -4.75 11.80
C ASP A 229 -5.54 -4.35 12.64
N ASN A 230 -5.69 -3.36 13.52
CA ASN A 230 -4.60 -2.81 14.33
C ASN A 230 -3.40 -2.33 13.49
N LEU A 231 -3.65 -1.94 12.24
CA LEU A 231 -2.64 -1.37 11.35
C LEU A 231 -2.39 0.10 11.71
N ASP A 232 -1.18 0.58 11.41
CA ASP A 232 -0.73 1.95 11.69
C ASP A 232 -0.48 2.73 10.40
N ILE A 233 -1.50 3.45 9.93
CA ILE A 233 -1.49 4.34 8.77
C ILE A 233 -0.75 3.71 7.56
N PRO A 234 -1.20 2.53 7.08
CA PRO A 234 -0.68 1.96 5.84
C PRO A 234 -1.15 2.77 4.63
N LEU A 235 -0.29 3.01 3.64
CA LEU A 235 -0.61 3.84 2.47
C LEU A 235 -0.68 3.09 1.15
N GLY A 236 -0.49 1.77 1.17
CA GLY A 236 -0.54 0.98 -0.04
C GLY A 236 -0.43 -0.51 0.23
N PHE A 237 -1.02 -1.31 -0.65
CA PHE A 237 -0.84 -2.74 -0.64
C PHE A 237 -0.99 -3.34 -2.04
N GLU A 238 -0.48 -4.55 -2.19
CA GLU A 238 -0.76 -5.39 -3.35
C GLU A 238 -0.85 -6.86 -2.94
N LEU A 239 -1.71 -7.60 -3.63
CA LEU A 239 -1.93 -9.02 -3.37
C LEU A 239 -0.89 -9.84 -4.15
N GLY A 240 -0.42 -10.96 -3.61
CA GLY A 240 0.55 -11.81 -4.32
C GLY A 240 1.12 -12.90 -3.42
N ASN A 241 1.62 -13.98 -4.02
CA ASN A 241 2.25 -15.09 -3.28
C ASN A 241 1.37 -15.65 -2.15
N ASN A 242 0.05 -15.70 -2.35
CA ASN A 242 -0.96 -16.12 -1.35
C ASN A 242 -0.99 -15.24 -0.08
N GLY A 243 -0.66 -13.95 -0.21
CA GLY A 243 -0.73 -12.99 0.88
C GLY A 243 -0.88 -11.56 0.39
N VAL A 244 -0.60 -10.63 1.29
CA VAL A 244 -0.68 -9.19 1.07
C VAL A 244 0.66 -8.55 1.39
N TYR A 245 1.25 -7.89 0.41
CA TYR A 245 2.36 -6.95 0.64
C TYR A 245 1.77 -5.61 1.04
N LEU A 246 2.06 -5.13 2.25
CA LEU A 246 1.45 -3.93 2.84
C LEU A 246 2.52 -2.94 3.27
N GLY A 247 2.48 -1.71 2.73
CA GLY A 247 3.33 -0.62 3.16
C GLY A 247 2.75 0.08 4.39
N GLU A 248 3.31 -0.20 5.56
CA GLU A 248 2.89 0.37 6.85
C GLU A 248 3.98 1.28 7.42
N GLN A 249 3.81 2.60 7.23
CA GLN A 249 4.73 3.64 7.68
C GLN A 249 6.20 3.34 7.32
N THR A 250 6.96 2.80 8.28
CA THR A 250 8.39 2.55 8.18
C THR A 250 8.76 1.14 7.72
N ARG A 251 7.76 0.32 7.35
CA ARG A 251 7.89 -1.11 7.13
C ARG A 251 7.13 -1.58 5.90
N LEU A 252 7.72 -2.51 5.17
CA LEU A 252 7.01 -3.37 4.24
C LEU A 252 6.66 -4.68 4.97
N LEU A 253 5.38 -4.95 5.09
CA LEU A 253 4.85 -6.16 5.74
C LEU A 253 4.38 -7.17 4.70
N PHE A 254 4.39 -8.45 5.08
CA PHE A 254 3.71 -9.53 4.37
C PHE A 254 2.71 -10.21 5.30
N LEU A 255 1.43 -10.11 4.97
CA LEU A 255 0.31 -10.66 5.71
C LEU A 255 -0.22 -11.91 5.02
N ARG A 256 -0.54 -12.96 5.77
CA ARG A 256 -1.15 -14.17 5.19
C ARG A 256 -2.26 -14.73 6.06
N ASP A 257 -3.20 -15.37 5.39
CA ASP A 257 -4.18 -16.28 5.95
C ASP A 257 -3.72 -17.72 5.66
N THR A 258 -3.29 -18.43 6.69
CA THR A 258 -2.88 -19.84 6.62
C THR A 258 -4.01 -20.81 6.99
N THR A 259 -5.14 -20.30 7.46
CA THR A 259 -6.31 -21.09 7.87
C THR A 259 -7.44 -21.08 6.84
N ASN A 260 -7.36 -20.22 5.83
CA ASN A 260 -8.36 -19.96 4.79
C ASN A 260 -9.70 -19.43 5.34
N ASP A 261 -9.68 -18.65 6.43
CA ASP A 261 -10.86 -18.02 7.02
C ASP A 261 -11.05 -16.54 6.59
N LEU A 262 -10.24 -16.08 5.63
CA LEU A 262 -10.16 -14.71 5.13
C LEU A 262 -9.67 -13.71 6.18
N LYS A 263 -8.84 -14.16 7.12
CA LYS A 263 -8.18 -13.31 8.11
C LYS A 263 -6.69 -13.59 8.17
N SER A 264 -5.93 -12.51 8.32
CA SER A 264 -4.49 -12.62 8.52
C SER A 264 -4.19 -13.24 9.88
N ASP A 265 -3.47 -14.35 9.89
CA ASP A 265 -2.97 -15.01 11.09
C ASP A 265 -1.46 -14.86 11.26
N THR A 266 -0.76 -14.41 10.21
CA THR A 266 0.67 -14.14 10.23
C THR A 266 0.99 -12.76 9.66
N THR A 267 1.95 -12.09 10.30
CA THR A 267 2.53 -10.83 9.85
C THR A 267 4.04 -10.95 9.88
N GLU A 268 4.67 -10.79 8.74
CA GLU A 268 6.12 -10.77 8.59
C GLU A 268 6.57 -9.35 8.22
N THR A 269 7.63 -8.84 8.84
CA THR A 269 8.28 -7.61 8.39
C THR A 269 9.36 -7.97 7.38
N LEU A 270 9.10 -7.76 6.09
CA LEU A 270 10.05 -8.04 5.01
C LEU A 270 11.20 -7.02 5.03
N PHE A 271 10.85 -5.75 5.11
CA PHE A 271 11.81 -4.66 5.21
C PHE A 271 11.39 -3.64 6.26
N SER A 272 12.39 -3.07 6.93
CA SER A 272 12.25 -1.90 7.78
C SER A 272 13.32 -0.87 7.42
N GLY A 273 13.25 0.32 8.02
CA GLY A 273 14.23 1.38 7.75
C GLY A 273 13.72 2.44 6.77
N PHE A 274 12.45 2.38 6.37
CA PHE A 274 11.82 3.50 5.68
C PHE A 274 11.63 4.71 6.64
N GLY A 275 11.56 5.92 6.08
CA GLY A 275 11.49 7.18 6.85
C GLY A 275 10.15 7.48 7.52
N THR A 276 10.13 8.42 8.49
CA THR A 276 8.96 8.82 9.30
C THR A 276 8.54 10.29 9.14
N HIS A 277 9.23 11.05 8.29
CA HIS A 277 9.20 12.52 8.36
C HIS A 277 7.87 13.15 7.99
N ASP A 278 7.11 12.54 7.09
CA ASP A 278 5.77 12.97 6.67
C ASP A 278 4.94 11.71 6.44
N SER A 279 3.92 11.49 7.26
CA SER A 279 3.09 10.28 7.21
C SER A 279 2.29 10.17 5.91
N HIS A 280 2.18 11.25 5.13
CA HIS A 280 1.59 11.29 3.79
C HIS A 280 2.57 10.86 2.68
N GLN A 281 3.85 10.67 2.98
CA GLN A 281 4.86 10.40 1.95
C GLN A 281 5.54 9.04 2.12
N THR A 282 5.11 8.26 3.11
CA THR A 282 5.60 6.89 3.37
C THR A 282 5.28 5.96 2.19
N ILE A 283 5.80 4.73 2.26
CA ILE A 283 5.75 3.83 1.12
C ILE A 283 4.30 3.53 0.68
N ASN A 284 4.02 3.69 -0.62
CA ASN A 284 2.67 3.68 -1.16
C ASN A 284 2.63 3.19 -2.63
N SER A 285 1.43 3.18 -3.24
CA SER A 285 1.22 2.96 -4.69
C SER A 285 1.78 1.65 -5.27
N PHE A 286 1.45 0.51 -4.65
CA PHE A 286 1.99 -0.78 -5.04
C PHE A 286 1.41 -1.32 -6.36
N THR A 287 2.23 -1.94 -7.21
CA THR A 287 1.76 -2.65 -8.41
C THR A 287 2.79 -3.69 -8.86
N TRP A 288 2.34 -4.78 -9.49
CA TRP A 288 3.24 -5.74 -10.14
C TRP A 288 3.64 -5.27 -11.54
N SER A 289 4.92 -5.39 -11.88
CA SER A 289 5.35 -5.35 -13.27
C SER A 289 4.90 -6.62 -14.01
N PRO A 290 4.86 -6.60 -15.36
CA PRO A 290 4.63 -7.82 -16.13
C PRO A 290 5.61 -8.95 -15.77
N GLY A 291 6.87 -8.61 -15.48
CA GLY A 291 7.95 -9.54 -15.10
C GLY A 291 7.93 -10.00 -13.63
N GLY A 292 6.84 -9.77 -12.89
CA GLY A 292 6.68 -10.33 -11.55
C GLY A 292 7.46 -9.62 -10.44
N GLU A 293 7.91 -8.39 -10.68
CA GLU A 293 8.55 -7.55 -9.66
C GLU A 293 7.50 -6.65 -9.00
N LEU A 294 7.59 -6.46 -7.68
CA LEU A 294 6.71 -5.57 -6.94
C LEU A 294 7.29 -4.16 -6.93
N PHE A 295 6.55 -3.22 -7.50
CA PHE A 295 6.89 -1.82 -7.55
C PHE A 295 6.09 -1.03 -6.51
N PHE A 296 6.72 -0.06 -5.84
CA PHE A 296 6.07 0.89 -4.94
C PHE A 296 6.86 2.19 -4.85
N ALA A 297 6.31 3.21 -4.20
CA ALA A 297 6.84 4.57 -4.20
C ALA A 297 7.12 5.08 -2.78
N GLN A 298 7.96 6.10 -2.63
CA GLN A 298 8.03 6.97 -1.46
C GLN A 298 8.18 8.44 -1.89
N GLY A 299 7.83 9.38 -1.03
CA GLY A 299 7.84 10.82 -1.33
C GLY A 299 8.99 11.62 -0.74
N LEU A 300 8.98 12.92 -1.06
CA LEU A 300 10.06 13.91 -0.91
C LEU A 300 10.76 13.92 0.45
N SER A 301 9.97 13.90 1.52
CA SER A 301 10.46 14.04 2.88
C SER A 301 10.89 12.70 3.49
N ILE A 302 10.70 11.58 2.79
CA ILE A 302 11.07 10.27 3.30
C ILE A 302 12.55 9.98 3.01
N HIS A 303 13.30 9.82 4.10
CA HIS A 303 14.67 9.35 4.10
C HIS A 303 14.69 7.89 4.58
N SER A 304 15.12 6.99 3.71
CA SER A 304 15.10 5.54 3.92
C SER A 304 16.51 4.95 3.83
N SER A 305 16.81 4.06 4.76
CA SER A 305 18.02 3.23 4.77
C SER A 305 17.59 1.82 5.15
N VAL A 306 17.40 0.98 4.13
CA VAL A 306 16.84 -0.36 4.27
C VAL A 306 17.97 -1.39 4.21
N GLU A 307 18.12 -2.19 5.27
CA GLU A 307 19.04 -3.31 5.28
C GLU A 307 18.45 -4.48 4.50
N THR A 308 19.26 -5.10 3.63
CA THR A 308 18.86 -6.25 2.81
C THR A 308 20.01 -7.25 2.74
N PRO A 309 19.76 -8.53 2.41
CA PRO A 309 20.82 -9.51 2.12
C PRO A 309 21.79 -9.06 1.02
N TRP A 310 21.38 -8.09 0.20
CA TRP A 310 22.13 -7.53 -0.91
C TRP A 310 22.84 -6.22 -0.56
N GLY A 311 22.93 -5.90 0.73
CA GLY A 311 23.48 -4.65 1.26
C GLY A 311 22.43 -3.59 1.54
N VAL A 312 22.88 -2.44 2.08
CA VAL A 312 21.99 -1.33 2.44
C VAL A 312 21.53 -0.59 1.19
N LYS A 313 20.22 -0.36 1.09
CA LYS A 313 19.57 0.40 0.03
C LYS A 313 19.08 1.72 0.59
N ASN A 314 19.60 2.81 0.07
CA ASN A 314 19.26 4.15 0.51
C ASN A 314 18.36 4.83 -0.51
N ALA A 315 17.38 5.59 -0.02
CA ALA A 315 16.66 6.55 -0.84
C ALA A 315 16.44 7.79 0.02
N HIS A 316 16.99 8.92 -0.42
CA HIS A 316 17.05 10.11 0.40
C HIS A 316 15.81 10.99 0.23
N ARG A 317 15.04 10.85 -0.86
CA ARG A 317 13.83 11.65 -1.12
C ARG A 317 12.79 10.82 -1.87
N GLY A 318 12.02 11.46 -2.76
CA GLY A 318 11.17 10.79 -3.73
C GLY A 318 11.96 9.71 -4.46
N ALA A 319 11.45 8.49 -4.41
CA ALA A 319 12.05 7.33 -5.04
C ALA A 319 10.97 6.31 -5.41
N LEU A 320 11.29 5.46 -6.38
CA LEU A 320 10.53 4.27 -6.65
C LEU A 320 11.34 3.07 -6.19
N TRP A 321 10.67 2.08 -5.64
CA TRP A 321 11.25 0.85 -5.15
C TRP A 321 10.83 -0.29 -6.05
N ARG A 322 11.77 -1.17 -6.33
CA ARG A 322 11.56 -2.39 -7.09
C ARG A 322 12.02 -3.57 -6.26
N TYR A 323 11.07 -4.42 -5.89
CA TYR A 323 11.28 -5.57 -5.05
C TYR A 323 11.05 -6.87 -5.83
N ARG A 324 12.01 -7.80 -5.75
CA ARG A 324 11.95 -9.14 -6.31
C ARG A 324 11.79 -10.17 -5.18
N PRO A 325 10.56 -10.64 -4.89
CA PRO A 325 10.30 -11.44 -3.69
C PRO A 325 11.08 -12.76 -3.63
N ARG A 326 11.22 -13.46 -4.77
CA ARG A 326 11.94 -14.75 -4.81
C ARG A 326 13.42 -14.63 -4.44
N ALA A 327 14.04 -13.48 -4.74
CA ALA A 327 15.45 -13.22 -4.47
C ALA A 327 15.67 -12.39 -3.19
N HIS A 328 14.59 -11.95 -2.52
CA HIS A 328 14.64 -10.98 -1.43
C HIS A 328 15.45 -9.71 -1.79
N GLN A 329 15.37 -9.28 -3.05
CA GLN A 329 16.19 -8.17 -3.57
C GLN A 329 15.37 -6.91 -3.74
N LEU A 330 15.79 -5.84 -3.07
CA LEU A 330 15.22 -4.50 -3.18
C LEU A 330 16.20 -3.58 -3.88
N ASP A 331 15.72 -2.82 -4.86
CA ASP A 331 16.46 -1.75 -5.51
C ASP A 331 15.67 -0.44 -5.39
N ASN A 332 16.36 0.66 -5.09
CA ASN A 332 15.83 2.00 -5.29
C ASN A 332 16.10 2.38 -6.75
N ILE A 333 15.03 2.53 -7.53
CA ILE A 333 15.15 3.13 -8.84
C ILE A 333 14.78 4.61 -8.68
N LEU A 334 15.58 5.46 -9.31
CA LEU A 334 15.31 6.89 -9.41
C LEU A 334 15.35 7.68 -8.10
N ASP A 335 16.20 7.34 -7.12
CA ASP A 335 16.43 8.23 -5.98
C ASP A 335 16.84 9.64 -6.45
N GLU A 336 16.02 10.63 -6.13
CA GLU A 336 16.11 12.03 -6.61
C GLU A 336 16.06 12.22 -8.13
N SER A 337 15.85 11.14 -8.89
CA SER A 337 15.73 11.12 -10.36
C SER A 337 14.32 10.71 -10.80
N THR A 338 13.35 10.79 -9.90
CA THR A 338 12.00 10.27 -10.10
C THR A 338 11.20 11.08 -11.11
N ALA A 339 10.10 10.47 -11.52
CA ALA A 339 8.90 11.14 -11.99
C ALA A 339 8.31 12.03 -10.88
N SER A 340 9.02 13.09 -10.50
CA SER A 340 8.71 14.08 -9.45
C SER A 340 8.85 13.63 -7.99
N ASP A 341 8.85 14.60 -7.09
CA ASP A 341 9.23 14.51 -5.68
C ASP A 341 8.27 13.69 -4.82
N ASN A 342 7.00 13.49 -5.19
CA ASN A 342 6.02 12.78 -4.38
C ASN A 342 5.16 11.80 -5.21
N PRO A 343 5.75 10.72 -5.75
CA PRO A 343 5.04 9.73 -6.55
C PRO A 343 3.89 9.07 -5.77
N TRP A 344 2.71 9.02 -6.40
CA TRP A 344 1.45 8.50 -5.84
C TRP A 344 0.67 7.65 -6.85
N GLY A 345 1.26 7.27 -7.98
CA GLY A 345 0.58 6.49 -8.99
C GLY A 345 1.56 5.78 -9.92
N MET A 346 1.28 4.52 -10.19
CA MET A 346 2.12 3.65 -11.01
C MET A 346 1.21 2.75 -11.85
N THR A 347 1.48 2.62 -13.13
CA THR A 347 0.76 1.66 -14.00
C THR A 347 1.65 1.21 -15.15
N PHE A 348 1.33 0.04 -15.71
CA PHE A 348 2.02 -0.53 -16.86
C PHE A 348 1.10 -0.54 -18.09
N GLY A 349 1.65 -0.19 -19.26
CA GLY A 349 1.01 -0.31 -20.57
C GLY A 349 0.87 -1.76 -21.01
N ASP A 350 0.51 -1.98 -22.28
CA ASP A 350 0.24 -3.32 -22.80
C ASP A 350 1.48 -4.10 -23.20
N TRP A 351 2.57 -3.39 -23.45
CA TRP A 351 3.89 -3.94 -23.77
C TRP A 351 4.87 -3.81 -22.59
N GLY A 352 4.37 -3.48 -21.40
CA GLY A 352 5.18 -3.29 -20.20
C GLY A 352 5.77 -1.89 -20.06
N GLU A 353 5.24 -0.91 -20.79
CA GLU A 353 5.60 0.50 -20.64
C GLU A 353 5.26 0.98 -19.24
N TYR A 354 6.24 1.54 -18.53
CA TYR A 354 6.04 1.99 -17.17
C TYR A 354 5.68 3.48 -17.13
N PHE A 355 4.54 3.80 -16.50
CA PHE A 355 4.06 5.16 -16.32
C PHE A 355 3.91 5.51 -14.84
N THR A 356 4.26 6.74 -14.49
CA THR A 356 4.17 7.24 -13.11
C THR A 356 3.37 8.54 -13.07
N LYS A 357 2.66 8.74 -11.95
CA LYS A 357 2.02 9.99 -11.56
C LYS A 357 2.50 10.40 -10.18
N SER A 358 2.87 11.66 -10.05
CA SER A 358 3.25 12.27 -8.78
C SER A 358 2.17 13.22 -8.28
N ASN A 359 2.31 13.66 -7.04
CA ASN A 359 1.41 14.61 -6.40
C ASN A 359 1.67 16.06 -6.89
N ASP A 360 1.59 16.23 -8.20
CA ASP A 360 1.82 17.43 -9.02
C ASP A 360 0.89 17.42 -10.26
N THR A 361 1.19 18.21 -11.29
CA THR A 361 0.46 18.17 -12.56
C THR A 361 0.98 17.12 -13.54
N GLY A 362 2.26 16.79 -13.51
CA GLY A 362 2.94 16.00 -14.53
C GLY A 362 2.53 14.52 -14.57
N ILE A 363 2.64 13.94 -15.77
CA ILE A 363 2.54 12.51 -16.08
C ILE A 363 3.83 12.11 -16.77
N TYR A 364 4.36 10.94 -16.43
CA TYR A 364 5.72 10.55 -16.81
C TYR A 364 5.74 9.17 -17.45
N PHE A 365 6.48 9.04 -18.56
CA PHE A 365 6.88 7.75 -19.12
C PHE A 365 8.23 7.37 -18.51
N SER A 366 8.19 6.47 -17.53
CA SER A 366 9.30 6.18 -16.64
C SER A 366 10.14 4.97 -17.07
N THR A 367 9.75 4.25 -18.14
CA THR A 367 10.50 3.10 -18.69
C THR A 367 11.98 3.39 -18.94
N PRO A 368 12.39 4.51 -19.57
CA PRO A 368 13.81 4.80 -19.82
C PRO A 368 14.64 4.93 -18.55
N ALA A 369 13.96 5.09 -17.42
CA ALA A 369 14.52 5.36 -16.11
C ALA A 369 14.50 4.09 -15.22
N LEU A 370 14.14 2.92 -15.75
CA LEU A 370 14.24 1.62 -15.09
C LEU A 370 15.69 1.07 -15.03
N ILE A 371 16.67 1.97 -14.98
CA ILE A 371 18.09 1.64 -14.84
C ILE A 371 18.64 2.31 -13.59
N LEU A 372 19.53 1.62 -12.89
CA LEU A 372 20.23 2.21 -11.76
C LEU A 372 21.22 3.24 -12.30
N SER A 373 21.05 4.49 -11.89
CA SER A 373 21.90 5.61 -12.26
C SER A 373 22.24 6.44 -11.03
N GLN A 374 23.47 6.91 -10.96
CA GLN A 374 23.89 7.92 -9.98
C GLN A 374 23.63 9.35 -10.48
N HIS A 375 23.23 9.49 -11.75
CA HIS A 375 22.92 10.79 -12.34
C HIS A 375 21.52 11.23 -11.95
N LYS A 376 21.44 12.32 -11.18
CA LYS A 376 20.20 12.89 -10.66
C LYS A 376 19.58 13.83 -11.68
N ALA A 377 18.47 13.42 -12.29
CA ALA A 377 17.68 14.22 -13.21
C ALA A 377 16.20 13.85 -13.14
N LEU A 378 15.32 14.85 -13.15
CA LEU A 378 13.89 14.60 -13.26
C LEU A 378 13.54 14.11 -14.66
N ILE A 379 12.66 13.12 -14.72
CA ILE A 379 12.12 12.60 -15.98
C ILE A 379 11.22 13.67 -16.61
N PRO A 380 11.33 13.95 -17.92
CA PRO A 380 10.46 14.91 -18.57
C PRO A 380 8.99 14.45 -18.52
N GLU A 381 8.09 15.41 -18.32
CA GLU A 381 6.66 15.18 -18.41
C GLU A 381 6.25 14.84 -19.85
N ILE A 382 5.41 13.83 -20.03
CA ILE A 382 4.78 13.50 -21.31
C ILE A 382 3.42 14.21 -21.50
N GLY A 383 2.88 14.76 -20.42
CA GLY A 383 1.60 15.46 -20.36
C GLY A 383 1.29 15.88 -18.93
N ALA A 384 0.18 16.61 -18.73
CA ALA A 384 -0.16 17.16 -17.43
C ALA A 384 -1.67 17.20 -17.19
N THR A 385 -2.08 17.01 -15.94
CA THR A 385 -3.43 17.32 -15.44
C THR A 385 -3.62 18.81 -15.22
N GLN A 386 -4.87 19.25 -15.06
CA GLN A 386 -5.20 20.66 -14.89
C GLN A 386 -4.56 21.28 -13.62
N ILE A 387 -4.51 20.50 -12.55
CA ILE A 387 -3.93 20.87 -11.26
C ILE A 387 -3.31 19.62 -10.64
N LYS A 388 -2.63 19.82 -9.52
CA LYS A 388 -2.15 18.77 -8.64
C LYS A 388 -3.18 17.64 -8.49
N SER A 389 -2.75 16.41 -8.76
CA SER A 389 -3.58 15.20 -8.69
C SER A 389 -2.70 14.01 -8.28
N GLY A 390 -3.27 12.80 -8.20
CA GLY A 390 -2.50 11.58 -7.92
C GLY A 390 -3.06 10.40 -8.69
N ILE A 391 -2.43 9.23 -8.57
CA ILE A 391 -2.86 7.93 -9.11
C ILE A 391 -3.03 7.90 -10.63
N VAL A 392 -2.49 6.87 -11.28
CA VAL A 392 -2.62 6.68 -12.72
C VAL A 392 -3.06 5.26 -13.04
N THR A 393 -3.92 5.13 -14.04
CA THR A 393 -4.31 3.83 -14.60
C THR A 393 -4.61 3.94 -16.10
N ILE A 394 -4.48 2.83 -16.80
CA ILE A 394 -4.85 2.69 -18.22
C ILE A 394 -5.93 1.60 -18.30
N PRO A 395 -7.21 1.96 -18.47
CA PRO A 395 -8.32 1.03 -18.34
C PRO A 395 -8.49 0.20 -19.62
N ARG A 396 -8.06 -1.06 -19.61
CA ARG A 396 -8.21 -1.99 -20.76
C ARG A 396 -9.25 -3.05 -20.47
N SER A 397 -10.42 -2.88 -21.07
CA SER A 397 -11.52 -3.83 -20.96
C SER A 397 -12.45 -3.77 -22.17
N SER A 398 -12.97 -4.92 -22.61
CA SER A 398 -13.91 -4.97 -23.74
C SER A 398 -15.29 -4.38 -23.43
N HIS A 399 -15.64 -4.26 -22.14
CA HIS A 399 -16.85 -3.57 -21.70
C HIS A 399 -16.79 -2.07 -22.03
N LEU A 400 -15.61 -1.44 -21.92
CA LEU A 400 -15.44 -0.01 -22.17
C LEU A 400 -15.47 0.32 -23.67
N PRO A 401 -15.89 1.53 -24.08
CA PRO A 401 -15.74 2.02 -25.46
C PRO A 401 -14.27 2.02 -25.92
N GLU A 402 -14.00 1.78 -27.20
CA GLU A 402 -12.61 1.70 -27.70
C GLU A 402 -11.80 2.98 -27.47
N ASP A 403 -12.46 4.14 -27.47
CA ASP A 403 -11.78 5.42 -27.32
C ASP A 403 -11.11 5.58 -25.96
N ILE A 404 -11.59 4.96 -24.88
CA ILE A 404 -10.98 5.11 -23.54
C ILE A 404 -9.93 4.04 -23.23
N ARG A 405 -9.88 2.93 -24.00
CA ARG A 405 -9.14 1.73 -23.59
C ARG A 405 -7.63 1.87 -23.44
N ASN A 406 -7.04 2.87 -24.07
CA ASN A 406 -5.60 3.18 -24.00
C ASN A 406 -5.35 4.61 -23.52
N ASP A 407 -6.37 5.28 -23.00
CA ASP A 407 -6.19 6.59 -22.40
C ASP A 407 -5.66 6.45 -20.98
N ILE A 408 -5.03 7.51 -20.49
CA ILE A 408 -4.65 7.62 -19.10
C ILE A 408 -5.82 8.20 -18.31
N LEU A 409 -6.22 7.51 -17.25
CA LEU A 409 -7.12 8.06 -16.23
C LEU A 409 -6.33 8.43 -14.98
N VAL A 410 -6.67 9.57 -14.40
CA VAL A 410 -6.03 10.11 -13.20
C VAL A 410 -7.06 10.42 -12.13
N ALA A 411 -6.78 9.99 -10.89
CA ALA A 411 -7.62 10.30 -9.73
C ALA A 411 -7.31 11.73 -9.23
N GLY A 412 -8.10 12.67 -9.70
CA GLY A 412 -8.00 14.10 -9.40
C GLY A 412 -8.57 14.43 -8.02
N TYR A 413 -7.94 13.92 -6.95
CA TYR A 413 -8.39 14.17 -5.57
C TYR A 413 -8.51 15.67 -5.27
N TYR A 414 -7.62 16.51 -5.80
CA TYR A 414 -7.62 17.96 -5.53
C TYR A 414 -8.75 18.72 -6.22
N ASN A 415 -9.11 18.32 -7.45
CA ASN A 415 -10.10 19.02 -8.29
C ASN A 415 -11.44 18.30 -8.41
N ASN A 416 -11.65 17.20 -7.66
CA ASN A 416 -12.89 16.44 -7.65
C ASN A 416 -13.20 15.81 -9.04
N LYS A 417 -12.17 15.36 -9.76
CA LYS A 417 -12.30 14.81 -11.13
C LYS A 417 -11.69 13.42 -11.26
N VAL A 418 -12.20 12.65 -12.21
CA VAL A 418 -11.43 11.60 -12.88
C VAL A 418 -11.01 12.17 -14.23
N GLU A 419 -9.78 12.67 -14.28
CA GLU A 419 -9.21 13.29 -15.48
C GLU A 419 -8.81 12.22 -16.50
N ARG A 420 -8.88 12.60 -17.78
CA ARG A 420 -8.63 11.70 -18.91
C ARG A 420 -7.63 12.35 -19.85
N LEU A 421 -6.58 11.62 -20.21
CA LEU A 421 -5.57 12.07 -21.16
C LEU A 421 -5.41 11.08 -22.30
N LYS A 422 -5.41 11.60 -23.53
CA LYS A 422 -5.15 10.86 -24.76
C LYS A 422 -3.66 10.56 -24.88
N LEU A 423 -3.30 9.28 -24.78
CA LEU A 423 -1.94 8.80 -24.98
C LEU A 423 -1.69 8.54 -26.47
N ALA A 424 -0.58 9.04 -26.99
CA ALA A 424 -0.14 8.80 -28.36
C ALA A 424 1.37 8.64 -28.43
N ASP A 425 1.84 7.86 -29.40
CA ASP A 425 3.27 7.72 -29.69
C ASP A 425 3.87 9.06 -30.09
N TYR A 426 5.05 9.37 -29.57
CA TYR A 426 5.78 10.59 -29.88
C TYR A 426 7.30 10.35 -29.86
N GLY A 427 7.89 10.20 -31.04
CA GLY A 427 9.29 9.84 -31.17
C GLY A 427 9.58 8.47 -30.56
N ALA A 428 10.53 8.41 -29.61
CA ALA A 428 10.88 7.18 -28.87
C ALA A 428 10.11 7.02 -27.54
N GLY A 429 9.07 7.84 -27.31
CA GLY A 429 8.25 7.81 -26.10
C GLY A 429 6.81 8.19 -26.41
N TYR A 430 6.19 8.92 -25.49
CA TYR A 430 4.76 9.23 -25.56
C TYR A 430 4.47 10.71 -25.36
N LYS A 431 3.29 11.12 -25.82
CA LYS A 431 2.65 12.37 -25.45
C LYS A 431 1.25 12.08 -24.92
N ALA A 432 0.90 12.67 -23.78
CA ALA A 432 -0.40 12.59 -23.15
C ALA A 432 -1.10 13.96 -23.23
N THR A 433 -2.26 14.03 -23.88
CA THR A 433 -3.03 15.27 -24.06
C THR A 433 -4.28 15.26 -23.20
N LEU A 434 -4.42 16.22 -22.29
CA LEU A 434 -5.61 16.37 -21.46
C LEU A 434 -6.84 16.66 -22.32
N ILE A 435 -7.90 15.88 -22.10
CA ILE A 435 -9.20 16.01 -22.77
C ILE A 435 -10.33 16.11 -21.73
N GLU A 436 -11.58 16.09 -22.19
CA GLU A 436 -12.73 16.10 -21.30
C GLU A 436 -12.64 14.96 -20.26
N PRO A 437 -12.85 15.24 -18.97
CA PRO A 437 -12.75 14.24 -17.92
C PRO A 437 -13.86 13.18 -18.05
N LEU A 438 -13.60 11.98 -17.54
CA LEU A 438 -14.62 10.93 -17.47
C LEU A 438 -15.74 11.34 -16.50
N LEU A 439 -15.36 11.93 -15.37
CA LEU A 439 -16.25 12.33 -14.29
C LEU A 439 -15.74 13.63 -13.64
N TYR A 440 -16.65 14.54 -13.31
CA TYR A 440 -16.38 15.59 -12.33
C TYR A 440 -17.54 15.73 -11.33
N SER A 441 -17.24 16.09 -10.09
CA SER A 441 -18.24 16.47 -9.08
C SER A 441 -18.28 17.98 -8.90
N THR A 442 -19.49 18.55 -8.73
CA THR A 442 -19.66 19.93 -8.27
C THR A 442 -19.56 20.06 -6.74
N GLY A 443 -19.55 18.93 -6.02
CA GLY A 443 -19.42 18.86 -4.57
C GLY A 443 -17.98 19.04 -4.09
N LYS A 444 -17.81 19.28 -2.78
CA LYS A 444 -16.49 19.47 -2.16
C LYS A 444 -15.92 18.20 -1.51
N ASN A 445 -16.74 17.17 -1.34
CA ASN A 445 -16.38 15.97 -0.57
C ASN A 445 -15.79 14.87 -1.45
N PHE A 446 -16.22 14.73 -2.72
CA PHE A 446 -15.70 13.72 -3.64
C PHE A 446 -14.19 13.85 -3.88
N ARG A 447 -13.38 12.94 -3.32
CA ARG A 447 -11.92 12.90 -3.43
C ARG A 447 -11.50 11.54 -4.00
N PRO A 448 -11.45 11.37 -5.33
CA PRO A 448 -11.00 10.11 -5.91
C PRO A 448 -9.51 9.90 -5.60
N VAL A 449 -9.18 8.79 -4.93
CA VAL A 449 -7.83 8.44 -4.45
C VAL A 449 -7.36 7.08 -4.94
N ASP A 450 -8.19 6.31 -5.64
CA ASP A 450 -7.73 5.15 -6.42
C ASP A 450 -8.71 4.86 -7.57
N ILE A 451 -8.22 4.24 -8.65
CA ILE A 451 -9.02 3.82 -9.80
C ILE A 451 -8.57 2.43 -10.25
N LYS A 452 -9.52 1.51 -10.44
CA LYS A 452 -9.25 0.15 -10.93
C LYS A 452 -10.32 -0.31 -11.91
N THR A 453 -9.93 -1.15 -12.86
CA THR A 453 -10.89 -1.92 -13.66
C THR A 453 -11.22 -3.22 -12.93
N GLY A 454 -12.51 -3.50 -12.75
CA GLY A 454 -13.00 -4.69 -12.06
C GLY A 454 -13.05 -5.94 -12.96
N PRO A 455 -13.36 -7.11 -12.37
CA PRO A 455 -13.50 -8.38 -13.10
C PRO A 455 -14.67 -8.40 -14.10
N ASP A 456 -15.61 -7.48 -13.94
CA ASP A 456 -16.74 -7.22 -14.85
C ASP A 456 -16.40 -6.22 -15.98
N GLY A 457 -15.16 -5.73 -16.01
CA GLY A 457 -14.66 -4.76 -16.97
C GLY A 457 -15.09 -3.32 -16.71
N ALA A 458 -15.82 -3.03 -15.63
CA ALA A 458 -16.22 -1.68 -15.23
C ALA A 458 -15.08 -0.90 -14.57
N ILE A 459 -15.20 0.42 -14.50
CA ILE A 459 -14.26 1.28 -13.77
C ILE A 459 -14.78 1.49 -12.36
N TYR A 460 -13.94 1.26 -11.37
CA TYR A 460 -14.22 1.51 -9.96
C TYR A 460 -13.37 2.68 -9.48
N ILE A 461 -13.98 3.60 -8.74
CA ILE A 461 -13.35 4.77 -8.15
C ILE A 461 -13.44 4.65 -6.64
N LEU A 462 -12.29 4.68 -5.98
CA LEU A 462 -12.20 4.79 -4.52
C LEU A 462 -12.24 6.26 -4.15
N ASP A 463 -13.26 6.65 -3.41
CA ASP A 463 -13.50 8.01 -2.97
C ASP A 463 -13.22 8.12 -1.47
N TRP A 464 -12.20 8.93 -1.14
CA TRP A 464 -11.83 9.24 0.23
C TRP A 464 -12.94 9.99 0.98
N TYR A 465 -13.77 10.77 0.27
CA TYR A 465 -14.87 11.55 0.81
C TYR A 465 -14.46 12.50 1.96
N ASN A 466 -13.68 13.53 1.65
CA ASN A 466 -13.18 14.46 2.67
C ASN A 466 -13.10 15.91 2.14
N PRO A 467 -13.72 16.90 2.80
CA PRO A 467 -13.57 18.29 2.40
C PRO A 467 -12.15 18.84 2.68
N VAL A 468 -11.41 18.23 3.61
CA VAL A 468 -10.07 18.67 4.03
C VAL A 468 -8.99 17.74 3.51
N ILE A 469 -8.35 18.15 2.41
CA ILE A 469 -7.47 17.28 1.62
C ILE A 469 -5.99 17.28 1.99
N GLY A 470 -5.45 18.31 2.64
CA GLY A 470 -4.00 18.48 2.70
C GLY A 470 -3.45 19.25 3.89
N HIS A 471 -2.11 19.26 3.97
CA HIS A 471 -1.33 19.86 5.04
C HIS A 471 -1.19 21.39 4.88
N TYR A 472 -1.36 21.91 3.67
CA TYR A 472 -1.16 23.34 3.39
C TYR A 472 -2.41 24.17 3.70
N GLN A 473 -3.59 23.56 3.63
CA GLN A 473 -4.88 24.26 3.77
C GLN A 473 -5.42 24.25 5.21
N ALA A 474 -5.10 23.23 6.01
CA ALA A 474 -5.76 23.01 7.28
C ALA A 474 -4.85 22.36 8.33
N SER A 475 -5.20 22.56 9.60
CA SER A 475 -4.58 21.90 10.75
C SER A 475 -4.64 20.37 10.65
N LEU A 476 -3.68 19.69 11.30
CA LEU A 476 -3.76 18.24 11.59
C LEU A 476 -5.06 17.89 12.31
N ARG A 477 -5.48 18.74 13.26
CA ARG A 477 -6.63 18.53 14.16
C ARG A 477 -7.82 19.42 13.77
N ASP A 478 -7.97 19.73 12.48
CA ASP A 478 -9.14 20.45 11.98
C ASP A 478 -10.39 19.58 12.14
N PRO A 479 -11.45 20.05 12.83
CA PRO A 479 -12.66 19.27 13.06
C PRO A 479 -13.46 18.95 11.79
N GLN A 480 -13.17 19.61 10.66
CA GLN A 480 -13.81 19.32 9.36
C GLN A 480 -13.17 18.14 8.64
N ARG A 481 -12.08 17.56 9.15
CA ARG A 481 -11.53 16.32 8.60
C ARG A 481 -12.54 15.20 8.88
N ASP A 482 -13.16 14.70 7.83
CA ASP A 482 -14.02 13.53 7.92
C ASP A 482 -13.22 12.31 8.43
N LYS A 483 -13.89 11.48 9.22
CA LYS A 483 -13.35 10.31 9.92
C LYS A 483 -14.34 9.14 9.92
N THR A 484 -15.40 9.22 9.11
CA THR A 484 -16.57 8.34 9.21
C THR A 484 -17.09 7.85 7.87
N HIS A 485 -16.69 8.48 6.76
CA HIS A 485 -17.20 8.21 5.44
C HIS A 485 -16.12 7.71 4.49
N GLY A 486 -16.58 7.11 3.39
CA GLY A 486 -15.76 6.58 2.32
C GLY A 486 -16.63 5.81 1.36
N ARG A 487 -16.41 5.96 0.05
CA ARG A 487 -17.33 5.46 -0.98
C ARG A 487 -16.57 4.78 -2.10
N ILE A 488 -17.22 3.81 -2.73
CA ILE A 488 -16.74 3.20 -3.97
C ILE A 488 -17.83 3.34 -5.01
N TRP A 489 -17.47 3.97 -6.12
CA TRP A 489 -18.36 4.20 -7.25
C TRP A 489 -17.98 3.28 -8.41
N ARG A 490 -18.98 2.66 -9.04
CA ARG A 490 -18.83 1.81 -10.21
C ARG A 490 -19.36 2.54 -11.44
N ILE A 491 -18.56 2.59 -12.49
CA ILE A 491 -18.88 3.21 -13.78
C ILE A 491 -18.93 2.14 -14.86
N THR A 492 -20.10 2.00 -15.49
CA THR A 492 -20.34 1.06 -16.59
C THR A 492 -20.61 1.80 -17.89
N ALA A 493 -20.20 1.21 -19.02
CA ALA A 493 -20.52 1.73 -20.35
C ALA A 493 -21.96 1.35 -20.74
N LYS A 494 -22.72 2.32 -21.24
CA LYS A 494 -24.10 2.09 -21.71
C LYS A 494 -24.11 1.19 -22.93
N ASN A 495 -25.14 0.34 -23.01
CA ASN A 495 -25.41 -0.51 -24.19
C ASN A 495 -24.25 -1.45 -24.58
N ARG A 496 -23.41 -1.83 -23.62
CA ARG A 496 -22.30 -2.77 -23.81
C ARG A 496 -22.37 -3.88 -22.76
N PRO A 497 -22.13 -5.15 -23.13
CA PRO A 497 -22.14 -6.23 -22.16
C PRO A 497 -21.00 -6.04 -21.16
N LEU A 498 -21.23 -6.45 -19.91
CA LEU A 498 -20.16 -6.61 -18.93
C LEU A 498 -19.25 -7.77 -19.34
N VAL A 499 -17.99 -7.71 -18.91
CA VAL A 499 -17.06 -8.82 -19.01
C VAL A 499 -17.52 -9.92 -18.06
N LYS A 500 -17.44 -11.18 -18.51
CA LYS A 500 -17.70 -12.32 -17.63
C LYS A 500 -16.44 -12.60 -16.80
N PRO A 501 -16.52 -12.59 -15.46
CA PRO A 501 -15.38 -12.96 -14.63
C PRO A 501 -14.85 -14.35 -14.97
N VAL A 502 -13.52 -14.49 -14.97
CA VAL A 502 -12.84 -15.77 -15.18
C VAL A 502 -12.68 -16.46 -13.83
N ASP A 503 -12.99 -17.76 -13.78
CA ASP A 503 -12.70 -18.59 -12.63
C ASP A 503 -11.28 -19.17 -12.75
N PHE A 504 -10.41 -18.74 -11.85
CA PHE A 504 -9.02 -19.16 -11.79
C PHE A 504 -8.80 -20.40 -10.92
N ASP A 505 -9.81 -20.88 -10.21
CA ASP A 505 -9.68 -22.02 -9.31
C ASP A 505 -9.35 -23.30 -10.10
N ASN A 506 -8.35 -24.05 -9.61
CA ASN A 506 -7.91 -25.35 -10.16
C ASN A 506 -7.53 -25.35 -11.65
N GLN A 507 -7.24 -24.18 -12.24
CA GLN A 507 -6.76 -24.08 -13.62
C GLN A 507 -5.37 -24.73 -13.76
N SER A 508 -5.14 -25.46 -14.86
CA SER A 508 -3.81 -25.95 -15.22
C SER A 508 -2.89 -24.80 -15.61
N ILE A 509 -1.56 -24.97 -15.48
CA ILE A 509 -0.59 -23.93 -15.90
C ILE A 509 -0.78 -23.56 -17.37
N LEU A 510 -1.01 -24.54 -18.25
CA LEU A 510 -1.26 -24.27 -19.67
C LEU A 510 -2.56 -23.48 -19.88
N SER A 511 -3.62 -23.75 -19.10
CA SER A 511 -4.86 -22.96 -19.15
C SER A 511 -4.60 -21.51 -18.72
N LEU A 512 -3.87 -21.30 -17.62
CA LEU A 512 -3.46 -19.97 -17.17
C LEU A 512 -2.64 -19.23 -18.23
N LEU A 513 -1.68 -19.89 -18.87
CA LEU A 513 -0.90 -19.29 -19.96
C LEU A 513 -1.78 -18.85 -21.14
N ASN A 514 -2.78 -19.65 -21.52
CA ASN A 514 -3.74 -19.26 -22.55
C ASN A 514 -4.54 -17.99 -22.18
N THR A 515 -4.76 -17.73 -20.89
CA THR A 515 -5.44 -16.49 -20.47
C THR A 515 -4.60 -15.23 -20.63
N LEU A 516 -3.27 -15.35 -20.81
CA LEU A 516 -2.39 -14.21 -21.09
C LEU A 516 -2.69 -13.57 -22.46
N SER A 517 -3.36 -14.28 -23.37
CA SER A 517 -3.83 -13.74 -24.66
C SER A 517 -5.14 -12.93 -24.56
N SER A 518 -5.71 -12.79 -23.36
CA SER A 518 -6.97 -12.06 -23.12
C SER A 518 -6.85 -10.56 -23.45
N ASP A 519 -7.93 -9.98 -23.98
CA ASP A 519 -8.07 -8.51 -24.13
C ASP A 519 -8.35 -7.82 -22.79
N GLU A 520 -8.68 -8.58 -21.75
CA GLU A 520 -9.01 -8.07 -20.42
C GLU A 520 -7.74 -7.97 -19.58
N TYR A 521 -7.28 -6.74 -19.31
CA TYR A 521 -6.07 -6.54 -18.52
C TYR A 521 -6.17 -7.15 -17.12
N HIS A 522 -7.35 -7.06 -16.48
CA HIS A 522 -7.59 -7.69 -15.18
C HIS A 522 -7.28 -9.20 -15.23
N VAL A 523 -7.74 -9.90 -16.28
CA VAL A 523 -7.50 -11.34 -16.44
C VAL A 523 -6.00 -11.64 -16.58
N LYS A 524 -5.29 -10.89 -17.43
CA LYS A 524 -3.84 -11.03 -17.60
C LYS A 524 -3.09 -10.78 -16.28
N TYR A 525 -3.46 -9.74 -15.54
CA TYR A 525 -2.83 -9.38 -14.27
C TYR A 525 -2.97 -10.48 -13.22
N GLN A 526 -4.18 -11.05 -13.05
CA GLN A 526 -4.38 -12.17 -12.12
C GLN A 526 -3.64 -13.43 -12.58
N ALA A 527 -3.69 -13.77 -13.86
CA ALA A 527 -3.01 -14.93 -14.41
C ALA A 527 -1.50 -14.87 -14.17
N ARG A 528 -0.85 -13.73 -14.46
CA ARG A 528 0.58 -13.52 -14.19
C ARG A 528 0.92 -13.75 -12.71
N ARG A 529 0.16 -13.16 -11.79
CA ARG A 529 0.36 -13.35 -10.34
C ARG A 529 0.20 -14.80 -9.89
N ILE A 530 -0.78 -15.52 -10.43
CA ILE A 530 -1.00 -16.93 -10.09
C ILE A 530 0.15 -17.78 -10.65
N ILE A 531 0.57 -17.55 -11.89
CA ILE A 531 1.72 -18.24 -12.52
C ILE A 531 3.00 -17.96 -11.71
N ALA A 532 3.23 -16.71 -11.31
CA ALA A 532 4.35 -16.29 -10.49
C ALA A 532 4.44 -17.02 -9.14
N ALA A 533 3.32 -17.53 -8.61
CA ALA A 533 3.29 -18.32 -7.38
C ALA A 533 3.53 -19.82 -7.58
N LYS A 534 3.57 -20.32 -8.83
CA LYS A 534 3.78 -21.75 -9.14
C LYS A 534 5.26 -22.14 -9.13
N SER A 535 5.51 -23.45 -9.17
CA SER A 535 6.85 -24.01 -9.26
C SER A 535 7.47 -23.73 -10.62
N VAL A 536 8.69 -23.18 -10.63
CA VAL A 536 9.47 -22.93 -11.86
C VAL A 536 9.63 -24.21 -12.68
N LYS A 537 9.82 -25.36 -12.01
CA LYS A 537 9.99 -26.67 -12.67
C LYS A 537 8.76 -27.11 -13.46
N GLU A 538 7.57 -26.63 -13.08
CA GLU A 538 6.31 -26.93 -13.77
C GLU A 538 5.96 -25.86 -14.81
N VAL A 539 6.28 -24.60 -14.51
CA VAL A 539 5.95 -23.45 -15.38
C VAL A 539 6.77 -23.45 -16.67
N LEU A 540 8.10 -23.56 -16.60
CA LEU A 540 8.94 -23.39 -17.80
C LEU A 540 8.61 -24.40 -18.93
N PRO A 541 8.43 -25.71 -18.66
CA PRO A 541 8.03 -26.65 -19.72
C PRO A 541 6.64 -26.34 -20.31
N ALA A 542 5.73 -25.81 -19.50
CA ALA A 542 4.41 -25.41 -19.96
C ALA A 542 4.47 -24.15 -20.85
N VAL A 543 5.34 -23.19 -20.53
CA VAL A 543 5.62 -22.02 -21.38
C VAL A 543 6.18 -22.44 -22.72
N ASP A 544 7.18 -23.33 -22.75
CA ASP A 544 7.73 -23.88 -24.00
C ASP A 544 6.66 -24.55 -24.87
N THR A 545 5.75 -25.29 -24.23
CA THR A 545 4.64 -25.94 -24.91
C THR A 545 3.64 -24.91 -25.45
N TRP A 546 3.32 -23.89 -24.67
CA TRP A 546 2.44 -22.81 -25.05
C TRP A 546 2.98 -22.05 -26.27
N ILE A 547 4.26 -21.64 -26.25
CA ILE A 547 4.93 -20.96 -27.37
C ILE A 547 4.87 -21.78 -28.66
N LYS A 548 5.15 -23.09 -28.59
CA LYS A 548 5.09 -23.99 -29.77
C LYS A 548 3.70 -24.08 -30.41
N ASN A 549 2.66 -23.83 -29.62
CA ASN A 549 1.27 -23.85 -30.08
C ASN A 549 0.76 -22.49 -30.55
N LEU A 550 1.53 -21.41 -30.37
CA LEU A 550 1.19 -20.10 -30.90
C LEU A 550 1.30 -20.11 -32.42
N SER A 551 0.32 -19.49 -33.09
CA SER A 551 0.36 -19.31 -34.55
C SER A 551 1.12 -18.03 -34.91
N PRO A 552 2.19 -18.10 -35.71
CA PRO A 552 2.89 -16.90 -36.21
C PRO A 552 2.01 -15.96 -37.05
N SER A 553 0.85 -16.42 -37.52
CA SER A 553 -0.10 -15.59 -38.26
C SER A 553 -1.12 -14.88 -37.37
N ASP A 554 -1.15 -15.15 -36.05
CA ASP A 554 -2.03 -14.47 -35.11
C ASP A 554 -1.57 -13.01 -34.92
N LYS A 555 -2.51 -12.06 -34.92
CA LYS A 555 -2.22 -10.64 -34.66
C LYS A 555 -1.61 -10.40 -33.29
N LYS A 556 -1.87 -11.29 -32.32
CA LYS A 556 -1.33 -11.25 -30.96
C LYS A 556 -0.04 -12.05 -30.79
N TYR A 557 0.52 -12.64 -31.86
CA TYR A 557 1.70 -13.51 -31.75
C TYR A 557 2.86 -12.85 -30.99
N GLU A 558 3.30 -11.67 -31.43
CA GLU A 558 4.39 -10.92 -30.79
C GLU A 558 4.06 -10.52 -29.33
N HIS A 559 2.80 -10.17 -29.08
CA HIS A 559 2.36 -9.81 -27.73
C HIS A 559 2.39 -11.03 -26.80
N ASN A 560 1.92 -12.19 -27.26
CA ASN A 560 1.99 -13.45 -26.52
C ASN A 560 3.44 -13.89 -26.27
N LEU A 561 4.38 -13.62 -27.19
CA LEU A 561 5.80 -13.84 -26.96
C LEU A 561 6.36 -12.90 -25.87
N MET A 562 5.93 -11.64 -25.84
CA MET A 562 6.28 -10.72 -24.75
C MET A 562 5.74 -11.22 -23.39
N GLU A 563 4.50 -11.69 -23.35
CA GLU A 563 3.94 -12.33 -22.14
C GLU A 563 4.77 -13.55 -21.71
N ALA A 564 5.23 -14.37 -22.65
CA ALA A 564 6.09 -15.50 -22.34
C ALA A 564 7.45 -15.05 -21.76
N LEU A 565 8.06 -14.01 -22.32
CA LEU A 565 9.30 -13.42 -21.80
C LEU A 565 9.12 -12.91 -20.37
N ALA A 566 8.00 -12.26 -20.09
CA ALA A 566 7.67 -11.78 -18.75
C ALA A 566 7.55 -12.93 -17.73
N VAL A 567 6.96 -14.07 -18.14
CA VAL A 567 6.93 -15.28 -17.30
C VAL A 567 8.33 -15.86 -17.06
N TYR A 568 9.24 -15.77 -18.04
CA TYR A 568 10.63 -16.19 -17.87
C TYR A 568 11.43 -15.29 -16.92
N GLU A 569 11.10 -14.01 -16.84
CA GLU A 569 11.75 -13.03 -15.97
C GLU A 569 11.38 -13.20 -14.48
N THR A 570 10.16 -13.67 -14.21
CA THR A 570 9.56 -13.84 -12.88
C THR A 570 10.21 -14.97 -12.06
#